data_AF-A0ABD0MFG1-F1
#
_entry.id   AF-A0ABD0MFG1-F1
#
_cell.length_a   1.000
_cell.length_b   1.000
_cell.length_c   1.000
_cell.angle_alpha   90.00
_cell.angle_beta   90.00
_cell.angle_gamma   90.00
#
_symmetry.space_group_name_H-M   'P 1'
#
loop_
_entity.id
_entity.type
_entity.pdbx_description
1 polymer ?
#
loop_
_entity_poly.entity_id
_entity_poly.type
_entity_poly.pdbx_seq_one_letter_code
_entity_poly.pdbx_strand_id
1 'polypeptide(L)'
;MSASFVTPKEKLQYFTAIGQEELNKLITVSKPTTCLLDPVPTKLLKELLPVAEEPLLNIINSSLSLGHVPKPFKLAVIKPLIKKPQLDPSKLANYRPISNLPFMSKILEKVVSAQLTETALVKITNDLLFASDQGCISLLVLLDLSAAFNTIDHDILIDRLQNYA
;
A
#
# COMPACT_ATOMS: atom_id res chain seq x y z
N MET A 1 31.46 -1.63 -33.39
CA MET A 1 31.48 -2.07 -31.98
C MET A 1 30.05 -2.17 -31.52
N SER A 2 29.51 -3.39 -31.44
CA SER A 2 28.17 -3.65 -30.91
C SER A 2 28.21 -3.43 -29.40
N ALA A 3 27.64 -2.32 -28.94
CA ALA A 3 27.34 -2.16 -27.52
C ALA A 3 26.35 -3.25 -27.14
N SER A 4 26.81 -4.24 -26.39
CA SER A 4 25.95 -5.25 -25.78
C SER A 4 25.04 -4.55 -24.77
N PHE A 5 23.76 -4.43 -25.14
CA PHE A 5 22.73 -3.83 -24.31
C PHE A 5 22.52 -4.69 -23.06
N VAL A 6 22.86 -4.14 -21.90
CA VAL A 6 22.45 -4.70 -20.61
C VAL A 6 20.97 -4.37 -20.45
N THR A 7 20.10 -5.36 -20.64
CA THR A 7 18.68 -5.23 -20.28
C THR A 7 18.57 -4.98 -18.78
N PRO A 8 17.95 -3.88 -18.31
CA PRO A 8 17.74 -3.67 -16.88
C PRO A 8 16.87 -4.79 -16.32
N LYS A 9 17.42 -5.60 -15.41
CA LYS A 9 16.64 -6.56 -14.60
C LYS A 9 16.01 -5.82 -13.43
N GLU A 10 15.05 -4.93 -13.68
CA GLU A 10 14.42 -4.15 -12.62
C GLU A 10 13.01 -4.67 -12.32
N LYS A 11 12.93 -5.92 -11.85
CA LYS A 11 11.76 -6.41 -11.12
C LYS A 11 12.03 -6.22 -9.62
N LEU A 12 11.02 -5.80 -8.85
CA LEU A 12 11.11 -5.80 -7.39
C LEU A 12 11.36 -7.24 -6.91
N GLN A 13 12.50 -7.50 -6.28
CA GLN A 13 12.84 -8.83 -5.78
C GLN A 13 12.56 -8.97 -4.28
N TYR A 14 12.72 -7.88 -3.52
CA TYR A 14 12.53 -7.86 -2.08
C TYR A 14 12.15 -6.44 -1.63
N PHE A 15 11.46 -6.34 -0.50
CA PHE A 15 11.25 -5.08 0.20
C PHE A 15 12.46 -4.74 1.06
N THR A 16 12.76 -3.46 1.18
CA THR A 16 13.84 -2.96 2.04
C THR A 16 13.30 -2.66 3.43
N ALA A 17 14.09 -2.97 4.46
CA ALA A 17 13.78 -2.56 5.83
C ALA A 17 13.77 -1.02 5.93
N ILE A 18 12.88 -0.50 6.77
CA ILE A 18 12.79 0.92 7.09
C ILE A 18 13.55 1.23 8.38
N GLY A 19 13.92 2.49 8.56
CA GLY A 19 14.53 3.00 9.79
C GLY A 19 13.52 3.57 10.78
N GLN A 20 14.01 3.84 11.99
CA GLN A 20 13.31 4.52 13.08
C GLN A 20 12.70 5.87 12.66
N GLU A 21 13.50 6.73 12.01
CA GLU A 21 13.05 8.05 11.54
C GLU A 21 11.86 7.97 10.56
N GLU A 22 11.93 7.01 9.64
CA GLU A 22 10.87 6.79 8.65
C GLU A 22 9.58 6.30 9.32
N LEU A 23 9.69 5.33 10.24
CA LEU A 23 8.56 4.83 11.01
C LEU A 23 7.89 5.96 11.82
N ASN A 24 8.70 6.76 12.53
CA ASN A 24 8.23 7.89 13.31
C ASN A 24 7.48 8.91 12.45
N LYS A 25 8.02 9.25 11.28
CA LYS A 25 7.39 10.13 10.30
C LYS A 25 6.04 9.56 9.82
N LEU A 26 6.01 8.28 9.46
CA LEU A 26 4.80 7.60 8.97
C LEU A 26 3.69 7.58 10.03
N ILE A 27 4.02 7.26 11.28
CA ILE A 27 3.07 7.22 12.38
C ILE A 27 2.57 8.63 12.71
N THR A 28 3.46 9.61 12.78
CA THR A 28 3.12 11.00 13.14
C THR A 28 2.17 11.63 12.14
N VAL A 29 2.45 11.52 10.84
CA VAL A 29 1.64 12.11 9.75
C VAL A 29 0.31 11.37 9.55
N SER A 30 0.21 10.10 9.94
CA SER A 30 -1.00 9.31 9.75
C SER A 30 -2.17 9.82 10.59
N LYS A 31 -3.38 9.89 10.04
CA LYS A 31 -4.58 10.26 10.80
C LYS A 31 -4.77 9.29 11.98
N PRO A 32 -5.13 9.76 13.19
CA PRO A 32 -5.33 8.91 14.36
C PRO A 32 -6.67 8.18 14.28
N THR A 33 -6.82 7.29 13.29
CA THR A 33 -8.00 6.45 13.14
C THR A 33 -7.83 5.21 14.00
N THR A 34 -8.72 5.02 14.97
CA THR A 34 -8.76 3.82 15.80
C THR A 34 -9.68 2.76 15.18
N CYS A 35 -9.20 1.53 15.16
CA CYS A 35 -9.95 0.32 14.89
C CYS A 35 -10.29 -0.38 16.20
N LEU A 36 -11.43 -1.08 16.24
CA LEU A 36 -11.81 -1.89 17.39
C LEU A 36 -10.84 -3.06 17.61
N LEU A 37 -10.13 -3.47 16.55
CA LEU A 37 -9.10 -4.51 16.59
C LEU A 37 -7.73 -3.98 17.03
N ASP A 38 -7.59 -2.66 17.25
CA ASP A 38 -6.33 -2.12 17.77
C ASP A 38 -6.18 -2.49 19.25
N PRO A 39 -4.97 -2.87 19.71
CA PRO A 39 -4.74 -3.21 21.12
C PRO A 39 -4.92 -2.01 22.05
N VAL A 40 -4.70 -0.79 21.53
CA VAL A 40 -4.86 0.48 22.22
C VAL A 40 -5.39 1.54 21.26
N PRO A 41 -6.07 2.59 21.75
CA PRO A 41 -6.43 3.72 20.91
C PRO A 41 -5.22 4.34 20.21
N THR A 42 -5.35 4.67 18.92
CA THR A 42 -4.25 5.20 18.10
C THR A 42 -3.61 6.47 18.66
N LYS A 43 -4.40 7.31 19.34
CA LYS A 43 -3.87 8.49 20.04
C LYS A 43 -2.86 8.10 21.11
N LEU A 44 -3.22 7.13 21.95
CA LEU A 44 -2.35 6.61 23.00
C LEU A 44 -1.12 5.91 22.39
N LEU A 45 -1.29 5.15 21.31
CA LEU A 45 -0.16 4.54 20.61
C LEU A 45 0.87 5.58 20.14
N LYS A 46 0.40 6.73 19.61
CA LYS A 46 1.26 7.82 19.18
C LYS A 46 1.98 8.49 20.35
N GLU A 47 1.32 8.63 21.49
CA GLU A 47 1.92 9.17 22.71
C GLU A 47 2.98 8.21 23.29
N LEU A 48 2.74 6.90 23.19
CA LEU A 48 3.66 5.85 23.64
C LEU A 48 4.72 5.48 22.60
N LEU A 49 4.72 6.14 21.43
CA LEU A 49 5.63 5.86 20.33
C LEU A 49 7.11 5.83 20.76
N PRO A 50 7.62 6.78 21.60
CA PRO A 50 9.03 6.76 22.01
C PRO A 50 9.46 5.48 22.74
N VAL A 51 8.51 4.75 23.35
CA VAL A 51 8.77 3.50 24.07
C VAL A 51 8.46 2.28 23.20
N ALA A 52 7.44 2.39 22.36
CA ALA A 52 6.96 1.29 21.50
C ALA A 52 7.65 1.23 20.13
N GLU A 53 8.52 2.18 19.80
CA GLU A 53 9.12 2.33 18.48
C GLU A 53 9.83 1.05 18.00
N GLU A 54 10.75 0.53 18.81
CA GLU A 54 11.51 -0.70 18.50
C GLU A 54 10.59 -1.90 18.22
N PRO A 55 9.65 -2.27 19.11
CA PRO A 55 8.68 -3.33 18.83
C PRO A 55 7.91 -3.12 17.52
N LEU A 56 7.43 -1.90 17.25
CA LEU A 56 6.66 -1.61 16.04
C LEU A 56 7.52 -1.73 14.78
N LEU A 57 8.76 -1.23 14.84
CA LEU A 57 9.73 -1.32 13.76
C LEU A 57 10.05 -2.77 13.42
N ASN A 58 10.29 -3.59 14.45
CA ASN A 58 10.58 -5.01 14.28
C ASN A 58 9.41 -5.76 13.64
N ILE A 59 8.16 -5.43 13.97
CA ILE A 59 6.98 -6.02 13.33
C ILE A 59 6.94 -5.68 11.84
N ILE A 60 7.13 -4.40 11.48
CA ILE A 60 7.13 -3.96 10.09
C ILE A 60 8.27 -4.61 9.30
N ASN A 61 9.50 -4.50 9.78
CA ASN A 61 10.67 -5.03 9.09
C ASN A 61 10.66 -6.55 8.99
N SER A 62 10.12 -7.26 9.98
CA SER A 62 9.89 -8.71 9.89
C SER A 62 8.86 -9.05 8.81
N SER A 63 7.78 -8.27 8.70
CA SER A 63 6.80 -8.48 7.63
C SER A 63 7.38 -8.25 6.24
N LEU A 64 8.25 -7.24 6.09
CA LEU A 64 8.90 -6.92 4.81
C LEU A 64 9.91 -7.99 4.40
N SER A 65 10.75 -8.44 5.33
CA SER A 65 11.79 -9.43 5.07
C SER A 65 11.21 -10.83 4.80
N LEU A 66 10.16 -11.22 5.53
CA LEU A 66 9.52 -12.52 5.37
C LEU A 66 8.48 -12.55 4.23
N GLY A 67 8.10 -11.38 3.68
CA GLY A 67 7.01 -11.29 2.71
C GLY A 67 5.65 -11.72 3.27
N HIS A 68 5.47 -11.68 4.60
CA HIS A 68 4.28 -12.22 5.27
C HIS A 68 3.59 -11.17 6.12
N VAL A 69 2.34 -10.85 5.77
CA VAL A 69 1.48 -9.95 6.55
C VAL A 69 0.86 -10.69 7.75
N PRO A 70 1.01 -10.20 9.00
CA PRO A 70 0.38 -10.79 10.19
C PRO A 70 -1.13 -10.98 10.05
N LYS A 71 -1.68 -12.09 10.57
CA LYS A 71 -3.13 -12.38 10.49
C LYS A 71 -4.00 -11.23 11.02
N PRO A 72 -3.71 -10.58 12.17
CA PRO A 72 -4.52 -9.46 12.66
C PRO A 72 -4.57 -8.28 11.69
N PHE A 73 -3.53 -8.07 10.88
CA PHE A 73 -3.48 -6.96 9.91
C PHE A 73 -4.34 -7.25 8.67
N LYS A 74 -4.57 -8.53 8.36
CA LYS A 74 -5.46 -8.93 7.25
C LYS A 74 -6.95 -8.76 7.57
N LEU A 75 -7.30 -8.38 8.80
CA LEU A 75 -8.67 -8.20 9.24
C LEU A 75 -9.08 -6.73 9.18
N ALA A 76 -10.35 -6.49 8.86
CA ALA A 76 -10.93 -5.15 8.87
C ALA A 76 -12.30 -5.17 9.56
N VAL A 77 -12.61 -4.09 10.27
CA VAL A 77 -13.97 -3.84 10.78
C VAL A 77 -14.74 -3.10 9.70
N ILE A 78 -15.83 -3.68 9.21
CA ILE A 78 -16.69 -3.02 8.23
C ILE A 78 -17.56 -1.98 8.93
N LYS A 79 -17.33 -0.70 8.60
CA LYS A 79 -18.13 0.43 9.07
C LYS A 79 -18.99 0.97 7.92
N PRO A 80 -20.32 0.83 7.97
CA PRO A 80 -21.21 1.45 6.99
C PRO A 80 -21.08 2.97 7.08
N LEU A 81 -20.77 3.63 5.95
CA LEU A 81 -20.70 5.08 5.84
C LEU A 81 -21.68 5.56 4.78
N ILE A 82 -22.45 6.60 5.07
CA ILE A 82 -23.34 7.22 4.09
C ILE A 82 -22.49 7.80 2.94
N LYS A 83 -22.86 7.49 1.68
CA LYS A 83 -22.13 7.90 0.48
C LYS A 83 -22.05 9.43 0.34
N LYS A 84 -23.13 10.15 0.65
CA LYS A 84 -23.19 11.62 0.60
C LYS A 84 -24.07 12.15 1.76
N PRO A 85 -23.70 13.23 2.45
CA PRO A 85 -24.39 13.71 3.66
C PRO A 85 -25.91 13.95 3.50
N GLN A 86 -26.35 14.34 2.31
CA GLN A 86 -27.74 14.65 1.98
C GLN A 86 -28.62 13.43 1.67
N LEU A 87 -28.07 12.22 1.67
CA LEU A 87 -28.82 11.00 1.36
C LEU A 87 -29.58 10.50 2.60
N ASP A 88 -30.76 9.93 2.36
CA ASP A 88 -31.62 9.35 3.39
C ASP A 88 -30.92 8.17 4.11
N PRO A 89 -30.69 8.26 5.44
CA PRO A 89 -30.09 7.20 6.25
C PRO A 89 -30.97 5.93 6.36
N SER A 90 -32.26 6.03 6.04
CA SER A 90 -33.19 4.89 6.11
C SER A 90 -33.01 3.92 4.93
N LYS A 91 -32.36 4.35 3.85
CA LYS A 91 -32.15 3.55 2.63
C LYS A 91 -30.76 2.91 2.63
N LEU A 92 -30.70 1.59 2.76
CA LEU A 92 -29.44 0.84 2.80
C LEU A 92 -28.55 1.04 1.56
N ALA A 93 -29.15 1.24 0.37
CA ALA A 93 -28.41 1.52 -0.87
C ALA A 93 -27.54 2.79 -0.83
N ASN A 94 -27.81 3.69 0.12
CA ASN A 94 -27.06 4.93 0.32
C ASN A 94 -25.76 4.74 1.11
N TYR A 95 -25.53 3.55 1.68
CA TYR A 95 -24.32 3.24 2.42
C TYR A 95 -23.25 2.61 1.54
N ARG A 96 -22.00 2.80 1.94
CA ARG A 96 -20.83 2.06 1.45
C ARG A 96 -20.18 1.32 2.63
N PRO A 97 -19.80 0.05 2.46
CA PRO A 97 -19.03 -0.65 3.47
C PRO A 97 -17.59 -0.12 3.45
N ILE A 98 -17.15 0.56 4.52
CA ILE A 98 -15.77 1.03 4.64
C ILE A 98 -14.99 0.05 5.51
N SER A 99 -13.90 -0.49 4.96
CA SER A 99 -12.94 -1.28 5.72
C SER A 99 -12.16 -0.36 6.66
N ASN A 100 -12.40 -0.49 7.97
CA ASN A 100 -11.57 0.13 9.00
C ASN A 100 -10.51 -0.87 9.47
N LEU A 101 -9.30 -0.76 8.91
CA LEU A 101 -8.18 -1.63 9.24
C LEU A 101 -7.50 -1.19 10.55
N PRO A 102 -6.85 -2.12 11.28
CA PRO A 102 -5.96 -1.79 12.38
C PRO A 102 -4.92 -0.75 11.96
N PHE A 103 -4.54 0.14 12.87
CA PHE A 103 -3.62 1.23 12.57
C PHE A 103 -2.29 0.71 12.02
N MET A 104 -1.72 -0.32 12.64
CA MET A 104 -0.45 -0.91 12.18
C MET A 104 -0.55 -1.60 10.83
N SER A 105 -1.72 -2.13 10.44
CA SER A 105 -1.93 -2.63 9.07
C SER A 105 -1.77 -1.50 8.06
N LYS A 106 -2.38 -0.34 8.33
CA LYS A 106 -2.29 0.84 7.46
C LYS A 106 -0.85 1.36 7.36
N ILE A 107 -0.07 1.26 8.43
CA ILE A 107 1.36 1.63 8.39
C ILE A 107 2.13 0.68 7.48
N LEU A 108 1.95 -0.64 7.64
CA LEU A 108 2.59 -1.63 6.78
C LEU A 108 2.22 -1.46 5.30
N GLU A 109 0.93 -1.29 5.00
CA GLU A 109 0.44 -1.04 3.64
C GLU A 109 1.07 0.20 3.01
N LYS A 110 1.25 1.27 3.78
CA LYS A 110 1.90 2.49 3.29
C LYS A 110 3.37 2.26 2.93
N VAL A 111 4.10 1.51 3.76
CA VAL A 111 5.51 1.20 3.49
C VAL A 111 5.63 0.36 2.23
N VAL A 112 4.85 -0.70 2.12
CA VAL A 112 4.81 -1.59 0.95
C VAL A 112 4.40 -0.82 -0.31
N SER A 113 3.33 -0.01 -0.22
CA SER A 113 2.84 0.79 -1.33
C SER A 113 3.86 1.82 -1.79
N ALA A 114 4.62 2.44 -0.88
CA ALA A 114 5.65 3.41 -1.22
C ALA A 114 6.77 2.75 -2.04
N GLN A 115 7.31 1.62 -1.56
CA GLN A 115 8.38 0.90 -2.27
C GLN A 115 7.93 0.35 -3.63
N LEU A 116 6.69 -0.15 -3.73
CA LEU A 116 6.10 -0.58 -5.01
C LEU A 116 5.98 0.58 -6.00
N THR A 117 5.49 1.73 -5.53
CA THR A 117 5.28 2.91 -6.37
C THR A 117 6.62 3.47 -6.83
N GLU A 118 7.59 3.60 -5.93
CA GLU A 118 8.95 4.05 -6.25
C GLU A 118 9.58 3.15 -7.32
N THR A 119 9.55 1.83 -7.11
CA THR A 119 10.13 0.87 -8.07
C THR A 119 9.43 0.94 -9.43
N ALA A 120 8.11 1.04 -9.45
CA ALA A 120 7.35 1.16 -10.68
C ALA A 120 7.68 2.46 -11.43
N LEU A 121 7.82 3.58 -10.71
CA LEU A 121 8.16 4.87 -11.31
C LEU A 121 9.58 4.87 -11.87
N VAL A 122 10.57 4.38 -11.11
CA VAL A 122 11.96 4.25 -11.58
C VAL A 122 12.00 3.42 -12.86
N LYS A 123 11.30 2.27 -12.87
CA LYS A 123 11.23 1.41 -14.05
C LYS A 123 10.61 2.14 -15.25
N ILE A 124 9.46 2.81 -15.08
CA ILE A 124 8.81 3.55 -16.17
C ILE A 124 9.74 4.65 -16.69
N THR A 125 10.39 5.40 -15.81
CA THR A 125 11.33 6.45 -16.20
C THR A 125 12.52 5.88 -16.98
N ASN A 126 13.10 4.77 -16.53
CA ASN A 126 14.19 4.08 -17.21
C ASN A 126 13.77 3.58 -18.60
N ASP A 127 12.59 2.96 -18.72
CA ASP A 127 12.03 2.48 -19.98
C ASP A 127 11.83 3.65 -20.98
N LEU A 128 11.31 4.79 -20.50
CA LEU A 128 11.12 5.99 -21.32
C LEU A 128 12.44 6.61 -21.80
N LEU A 129 13.45 6.70 -20.91
CA LEU A 129 14.78 7.20 -21.25
C LEU A 129 15.44 6.31 -22.31
N PHE A 130 15.40 4.99 -22.13
CA PHE A 130 15.98 4.04 -23.07
C PHE A 130 15.32 4.10 -24.46
N ALA A 131 13.99 4.22 -24.51
CA ALA A 131 13.27 4.40 -25.77
C ALA A 131 13.63 5.73 -26.45
N SER A 132 13.79 6.80 -25.68
CA SER A 132 14.22 8.11 -26.19
C SER A 132 15.62 8.05 -26.81
N ASP A 133 16.57 7.38 -26.16
CA ASP A 133 17.95 7.22 -26.66
C ASP A 133 18.01 6.43 -27.98
N GLN A 134 17.00 5.60 -28.25
CA GLN A 134 16.84 4.88 -29.51
C GLN A 134 16.08 5.67 -30.59
N GLY A 135 15.68 6.91 -30.29
CA GLY A 135 14.86 7.73 -31.18
C GLY A 135 13.41 7.22 -31.32
N CYS A 136 12.94 6.37 -30.40
CA CYS A 136 11.56 5.90 -30.39
C CYS A 136 10.63 6.95 -29.77
N ILE A 137 9.42 7.08 -30.32
CA ILE A 137 8.35 7.88 -29.71
C ILE A 137 7.67 7.04 -28.64
N SER A 138 7.66 7.52 -27.40
CA SER A 138 6.98 6.88 -26.28
C SER A 138 5.72 7.64 -25.88
N LEU A 139 4.62 6.92 -25.68
CA LEU A 139 3.35 7.48 -25.19
C LEU A 139 3.01 6.87 -23.83
N LEU A 140 2.88 7.72 -22.80
CA LEU A 140 2.42 7.31 -21.48
C LEU A 140 0.90 7.53 -21.35
N VAL A 141 0.15 6.46 -21.11
CA VAL A 141 -1.29 6.52 -20.83
C VAL A 141 -1.53 6.24 -19.35
N LEU A 142 -2.03 7.25 -18.62
CA LEU A 142 -2.40 7.11 -17.21
C LEU A 142 -3.90 6.86 -17.11
N LEU A 143 -4.28 5.68 -16.62
CA LEU A 143 -5.68 5.30 -16.42
C LEU A 143 -6.09 5.53 -14.97
N ASP A 144 -7.19 6.25 -14.76
CA ASP A 144 -7.83 6.33 -13.44
C ASP A 144 -8.71 5.10 -13.21
N LEU A 145 -8.21 4.17 -12.40
CA LEU A 145 -8.91 2.94 -12.02
C LEU A 145 -9.57 3.03 -10.64
N SER A 146 -9.82 4.24 -10.12
CA SER A 146 -10.42 4.43 -8.79
C SER A 146 -11.76 3.69 -8.61
N ALA A 147 -12.54 3.54 -9.69
CA ALA A 147 -13.78 2.77 -9.67
C ALA A 147 -13.58 1.25 -9.80
N ALA A 148 -12.50 0.82 -10.46
CA ALA A 148 -12.26 -0.58 -10.79
C ALA A 148 -12.13 -1.46 -9.54
N PHE A 149 -11.54 -0.97 -8.46
CA PHE A 149 -11.41 -1.72 -7.20
C PHE A 149 -12.76 -2.08 -6.56
N ASN A 150 -13.85 -1.39 -6.90
CA ASN A 150 -15.20 -1.76 -6.42
C ASN A 150 -15.89 -2.80 -7.35
N THR A 151 -15.33 -3.05 -8.52
CA THR A 151 -15.93 -3.89 -9.57
C THR A 151 -15.05 -5.07 -9.97
N ILE A 152 -13.84 -5.20 -9.39
CA ILE A 152 -12.95 -6.33 -9.66
C ILE A 152 -13.54 -7.60 -9.07
N ASP A 153 -13.67 -8.60 -9.92
CA ASP A 153 -13.98 -9.97 -9.51
C ASP A 153 -12.80 -10.56 -8.72
N HIS A 154 -13.07 -10.99 -7.49
CA HIS A 154 -12.04 -11.47 -6.58
C HIS A 154 -11.40 -12.78 -7.04
N ASP A 155 -12.12 -13.65 -7.76
CA ASP A 155 -11.60 -14.93 -8.22
C ASP A 155 -10.62 -14.70 -9.38
N ILE A 156 -10.96 -13.80 -10.30
CA ILE A 156 -10.08 -13.40 -11.41
C ILE A 156 -8.81 -12.73 -10.87
N LEU A 157 -8.92 -11.89 -9.85
CA LEU A 157 -7.77 -11.22 -9.24
C LEU A 157 -6.81 -12.24 -8.58
N ILE A 158 -7.35 -13.21 -7.85
CA ILE A 158 -6.54 -14.24 -7.18
C ILE A 158 -5.82 -15.12 -8.21
N ASP A 159 -6.51 -15.57 -9.26
CA ASP A 159 -5.91 -16.36 -10.35
C ASP A 159 -4.75 -15.59 -11.03
N ARG A 160 -4.97 -14.31 -11.35
CA ARG A 160 -3.92 -13.46 -11.95
C ARG A 160 -2.72 -13.26 -11.03
N LEU A 161 -2.94 -13.06 -9.74
CA LEU A 161 -1.85 -12.89 -8.77
C LEU A 161 -1.04 -14.19 -8.58
N GLN A 162 -1.67 -15.35 -8.68
CA GLN A 162 -0.99 -16.64 -8.60
C GLN A 162 -0.19 -16.96 -9.87
N ASN A 163 -0.68 -16.55 -11.04
CA ASN A 163 -0.06 -16.84 -12.33
C ASN A 163 1.07 -15.87 -12.73
N TYR A 164 1.22 -14.74 -12.03
CA TYR A 164 2.27 -13.74 -12.29
C TYR A 164 3.35 -13.65 -11.19
N ALA A 165 3.28 -14.51 -10.16
CA ALA A 165 4.32 -14.67 -9.14
C ALA A 165 5.44 -15.61 -9.62
#